data_AF-A0A8I0T5N8-F1
#
_entry.id   AF-A0A8I0T5N8-F1
#
_cell.length_a   1.000
_cell.length_b   1.000
_cell.length_c   1.000
_cell.angle_alpha   90.00
_cell.angle_beta   90.00
_cell.angle_gamma   90.00
#
_symmetry.space_group_name_H-M   'P 1'
#
loop_
_entity.id
_entity.type
_entity.pdbx_description
1 polymer ?
#
loop_
_entity_poly.entity_id
_entity_poly.type
_entity_poly.pdbx_seq_one_letter_code
_entity_poly.pdbx_strand_id
1 'polypeptide(L)'
;MKQSEKLQALHDRLLVIGTVKVAQIDTETNSVGLTFEYLGDTFTAYICGETERGDLLKHDHDDLTTIENMGELSADQLINFFGSLPGIESILR
;
A
#
# COMPACT_ATOMS: atom_id res chain seq x y z
N MET A 1 -6.13 19.39 -12.16
CA MET A 1 -5.28 18.21 -12.46
C MET A 1 -6.06 17.25 -13.32
N LYS A 2 -5.43 16.72 -14.36
CA LYS A 2 -5.97 15.59 -15.13
C LYS A 2 -5.98 14.35 -14.24
N GLN A 3 -6.93 13.43 -14.45
CA GLN A 3 -7.07 12.19 -13.66
C GLN A 3 -5.76 11.38 -13.59
N SER A 4 -5.02 11.32 -14.70
CA SER A 4 -3.70 10.69 -14.77
C SER A 4 -2.64 11.34 -13.86
N GLU A 5 -2.70 12.66 -13.63
CA GLU A 5 -1.76 13.35 -12.72
C GLU A 5 -2.05 13.02 -11.25
N LYS A 6 -3.33 12.84 -10.89
CA LYS A 6 -3.72 12.42 -9.53
C LYS A 6 -3.26 11.01 -9.23
N LEU A 7 -3.48 10.09 -10.18
CA LEU A 7 -3.11 8.69 -10.02
C LEU A 7 -1.60 8.50 -9.92
N GLN A 8 -0.82 9.26 -10.70
CA GLN A 8 0.63 9.28 -10.58
C GLN A 8 1.08 9.85 -9.22
N ALA A 9 0.50 10.97 -8.78
CA ALA A 9 0.85 11.56 -7.49
C ALA A 9 0.53 10.62 -6.31
N LEU A 10 -0.56 9.86 -6.39
CA LEU A 10 -0.89 8.82 -5.40
C LEU A 10 0.15 7.69 -5.42
N HIS A 11 0.52 7.20 -6.60
CA HIS A 11 1.56 6.17 -6.75
C HIS A 11 2.90 6.60 -6.16
N ASP A 12 3.35 7.81 -6.47
CA ASP A 12 4.60 8.37 -5.97
C ASP A 12 4.60 8.48 -4.43
N ARG A 13 3.48 8.87 -3.82
CA ARG A 13 3.32 8.93 -2.36
C ARG A 13 3.43 7.55 -1.70
N LEU A 14 2.80 6.55 -2.30
CA LEU A 14 2.77 5.19 -1.76
C LEU A 14 4.14 4.50 -1.89
N LEU A 15 4.93 4.83 -2.91
CA LEU A 15 6.29 4.34 -3.11
C LEU A 15 7.28 4.74 -2.00
N VAL A 16 6.97 5.75 -1.19
CA VAL A 16 7.82 6.19 -0.07
C VAL A 16 7.81 5.16 1.07
N ILE A 17 6.82 4.27 1.13
CA ILE A 17 6.73 3.22 2.15
C ILE A 17 7.83 2.17 1.90
N GLY A 18 8.84 2.13 2.76
CA GLY A 18 10.03 1.29 2.56
C GLY A 18 9.78 -0.23 2.52
N THR A 19 8.62 -0.70 2.98
CA THR A 19 8.23 -2.12 2.92
C THR A 19 7.50 -2.49 1.62
N VAL A 20 7.12 -1.52 0.80
CA VAL A 20 6.49 -1.74 -0.50
C VAL A 20 7.50 -2.39 -1.44
N LYS A 21 7.14 -3.57 -1.95
CA LYS A 21 7.91 -4.32 -2.96
C LYS A 21 7.44 -4.00 -4.36
N VAL A 22 6.13 -3.79 -4.51
CA VAL A 22 5.47 -3.52 -5.78
C VAL A 22 4.47 -2.39 -5.58
N ALA A 23 4.52 -1.39 -6.46
CA ALA A 23 3.47 -0.39 -6.62
C ALA A 23 3.22 -0.19 -8.11
N GLN A 24 2.00 -0.45 -8.57
CA GLN A 24 1.63 -0.39 -9.97
C GLN A 24 0.37 0.43 -10.17
N ILE A 25 0.41 1.33 -11.14
CA ILE A 25 -0.77 2.04 -11.61
C ILE A 25 -1.57 1.11 -12.51
N ASP A 26 -2.86 0.96 -12.19
CA ASP A 26 -3.85 0.34 -13.05
C ASP A 26 -4.79 1.43 -13.58
N THR A 27 -4.64 1.76 -14.86
CA THR A 27 -5.45 2.77 -15.53
C THR A 27 -6.87 2.31 -15.85
N GLU A 28 -7.10 0.99 -15.95
CA GLU A 28 -8.44 0.45 -16.25
C GLU A 28 -9.35 0.59 -15.04
N THR A 29 -8.83 0.31 -13.84
CA THR A 29 -9.56 0.44 -12.58
C THR A 29 -9.36 1.79 -11.88
N ASN A 30 -8.52 2.67 -12.45
CA ASN A 30 -8.13 3.95 -11.85
C ASN A 30 -7.63 3.77 -10.40
N SER A 31 -6.73 2.82 -10.21
CA SER A 31 -6.20 2.46 -8.89
C SER A 31 -4.68 2.30 -8.88
N VAL A 32 -4.10 2.33 -7.68
CA VAL A 32 -2.73 1.93 -7.44
C VAL A 32 -2.76 0.62 -6.65
N GLY A 33 -2.29 -0.45 -7.28
CA GLY A 33 -2.06 -1.73 -6.63
C GLY A 33 -0.72 -1.72 -5.90
N LEU A 34 -0.71 -2.17 -4.65
CA LEU A 34 0.46 -2.24 -3.79
C LEU A 34 0.65 -3.66 -3.28
N THR A 35 1.91 -4.09 -3.15
CA THR A 35 2.29 -5.28 -2.39
C THR A 35 3.39 -4.89 -1.41
N PHE A 36 3.22 -5.22 -0.14
CA PHE A 36 4.19 -4.94 0.92
C PHE A 36 4.23 -6.04 1.97
N GLU A 37 5.35 -6.10 2.69
CA GLU A 37 5.56 -7.05 3.78
C GLU A 37 5.46 -6.33 5.13
N TYR A 38 4.78 -6.95 6.10
CA TYR A 38 4.77 -6.46 7.47
C TYR A 38 4.70 -7.63 8.46
N LEU A 39 5.62 -7.65 9.43
CA LEU A 39 5.73 -8.72 10.45
C LEU A 39 5.80 -10.15 9.88
N GLY A 40 6.34 -10.32 8.66
CA GLY A 40 6.49 -11.64 8.00
C GLY A 40 5.28 -12.06 7.16
N ASP A 41 4.20 -11.28 7.17
CA ASP A 41 3.03 -11.48 6.33
C ASP A 41 3.09 -10.59 5.08
N THR A 42 2.53 -11.08 3.97
CA THR A 42 2.39 -10.32 2.72
C THR A 42 1.00 -9.72 2.63
N PHE A 43 0.93 -8.45 2.25
CA PHE A 43 -0.32 -7.73 2.07
C PHE A 43 -0.40 -7.11 0.68
N THR A 44 -1.61 -7.04 0.13
CA THR A 44 -1.93 -6.25 -1.05
C THR A 44 -3.03 -5.24 -0.77
N ALA A 45 -3.01 -4.14 -1.49
CA ALA A 45 -4.08 -3.15 -1.47
C ALA A 45 -4.26 -2.51 -2.84
N TYR A 46 -5.51 -2.26 -3.23
CA TYR A 46 -5.85 -1.55 -4.46
C TYR A 46 -6.49 -0.21 -4.10
N ILE A 47 -5.71 0.86 -4.15
CA ILE A 47 -6.14 2.18 -3.69
C ILE A 47 -6.72 2.97 -4.86
N CYS A 48 -8.00 3.32 -4.80
CA CYS A 48 -8.67 4.12 -5.83
C CYS A 48 -8.05 5.53 -5.91
N GLY A 49 -7.73 5.99 -7.12
CA GLY A 49 -7.12 7.30 -7.37
C GLY A 49 -8.03 8.50 -7.10
N GLU A 50 -9.35 8.29 -6.98
CA GLU A 50 -10.30 9.35 -6.66
C GLU A 50 -10.59 9.48 -5.17
N THR A 51 -10.79 8.35 -4.49
CA THR A 51 -11.15 8.34 -3.07
C THR A 51 -9.93 8.18 -2.16
N GLU A 52 -8.80 7.77 -2.72
CA GLU A 52 -7.58 7.36 -2.00
C GLU A 52 -7.85 6.27 -0.95
N ARG A 53 -8.83 5.40 -1.20
CA ARG A 53 -9.25 4.30 -0.33
C ARG A 53 -9.24 2.98 -1.07
N GLY A 54 -9.07 1.89 -0.33
CA GLY A 54 -9.09 0.54 -0.88
C GLY A 54 -9.09 -0.53 0.21
N ASP A 55 -9.36 -1.75 -0.19
CA ASP A 55 -9.31 -2.91 0.70
C ASP A 55 -7.86 -3.33 0.97
N LEU A 56 -7.60 -3.72 2.22
CA LEU A 56 -6.38 -4.38 2.64
C LEU A 56 -6.59 -5.88 2.62
N LEU A 57 -5.74 -6.56 1.87
CA LEU A 57 -5.81 -7.99 1.65
C LEU A 57 -4.56 -8.62 2.26
N LYS A 58 -4.74 -9.53 3.20
CA LYS A 58 -3.65 -10.36 3.75
C LYS A 58 -3.57 -11.64 2.95
N HIS A 59 -2.36 -12.04 2.59
CA HIS A 59 -2.08 -13.32 1.97
C HIS A 59 -1.62 -14.33 3.01
N ASP A 60 -2.04 -15.58 2.87
CA ASP A 60 -1.45 -16.68 3.64
C ASP A 60 0.02 -16.87 3.26
N HIS A 61 0.85 -17.21 4.25
CA HIS A 61 2.30 -17.35 4.06
C HIS A 61 2.67 -18.56 3.20
N ASP A 62 1.92 -19.65 3.32
CA ASP A 62 2.17 -20.92 2.63
C ASP A 62 1.46 -20.97 1.27
N ASP A 63 0.36 -20.23 1.10
CA ASP A 63 -0.39 -20.10 -0.15
C ASP A 63 -0.87 -18.66 -0.41
N LEU A 64 -0.13 -17.95 -1.26
CA LEU A 64 -0.45 -16.56 -1.64
C LEU A 64 -1.80 -16.39 -2.37
N THR A 65 -2.44 -17.47 -2.82
CA THR A 65 -3.78 -17.40 -3.44
C THR A 65 -4.90 -17.36 -2.42
N THR A 66 -4.62 -17.75 -1.17
CA THR A 66 -5.54 -17.61 -0.05
C THR A 66 -5.47 -16.19 0.50
N ILE A 67 -6.59 -15.47 0.38
CA ILE A 67 -6.69 -14.05 0.69
C ILE A 67 -7.73 -13.80 1.78
N GLU A 68 -7.34 -13.05 2.81
CA GLU A 68 -8.22 -12.53 3.85
C GLU A 68 -8.40 -11.01 3.67
N ASN A 69 -9.65 -10.53 3.61
CA ASN A 69 -9.92 -9.09 3.61
C ASN A 69 -9.87 -8.58 5.06
N MET A 70 -8.91 -7.69 5.34
CA MET A 70 -8.64 -7.11 6.66
C MET A 70 -9.42 -5.82 6.92
N GLY A 71 -10.19 -5.35 5.94
CA GLY A 71 -10.97 -4.12 5.96
C GLY A 71 -10.42 -3.05 5.01
N GLU A 72 -11.08 -1.90 5.02
CA GLU A 72 -10.75 -0.76 4.17
C GLU A 72 -9.73 0.17 4.85
N LEU A 73 -8.81 0.74 4.07
CA LEU A 73 -7.87 1.77 4.51
C LEU A 73 -7.80 2.93 3.51
N SER A 74 -7.22 4.05 3.95
CA SER A 74 -6.78 5.14 3.07
C SER A 74 -5.27 5.16 2.85
N ALA A 75 -4.84 5.75 1.74
CA ALA A 75 -3.43 5.98 1.43
C ALA A 75 -2.69 6.67 2.59
N ASP A 76 -3.29 7.71 3.16
CA ASP A 76 -2.71 8.45 4.29
C ASP A 76 -2.60 7.61 5.55
N GLN A 77 -3.58 6.74 5.85
CA GLN A 77 -3.48 5.83 7.00
C GLN A 77 -2.29 4.89 6.84
N LEU A 78 -2.10 4.35 5.63
CA LEU A 78 -0.98 3.45 5.34
C LEU A 78 0.37 4.16 5.44
N ILE A 79 0.50 5.33 4.81
CA ILE A 79 1.73 6.14 4.83
C ILE A 79 2.07 6.57 6.27
N ASN A 80 1.09 7.07 7.02
CA ASN A 80 1.31 7.51 8.40
C ASN A 80 1.68 6.33 9.31
N PHE A 81 1.05 5.17 9.13
CA PHE A 81 1.39 3.97 9.88
C PHE A 81 2.86 3.63 9.72
N PHE A 82 3.34 3.45 8.48
CA PHE A 82 4.73 3.11 8.23
C PHE A 82 5.71 4.24 8.57
N GLY A 83 5.32 5.50 8.38
CA GLY A 83 6.11 6.67 8.78
C GLY A 83 6.23 6.84 10.30
N SER A 84 5.30 6.28 11.08
CA SER A 84 5.33 6.29 12.55
C SER A 84 6.19 5.17 13.15
N LEU A 85 6.56 4.16 12.35
CA LEU A 85 7.39 3.08 12.83
C LEU A 85 8.79 3.61 13.16
N PRO A 86 9.40 3.16 14.27
CA PRO A 86 10.76 3.55 14.60
C PRO A 86 11.71 3.14 13.48
N GLY A 87 12.41 4.11 12.88
CA GLY A 87 13.44 3.82 11.90
C GLY A 87 14.55 2.97 12.50
N ILE A 88 15.21 2.14 11.71
CA ILE A 88 16.33 1.28 12.16
C ILE A 88 17.40 2.09 12.92
N GLU A 89 17.63 3.33 12.52
CA GLU A 89 18.56 4.27 13.16
C GLU A 89 18.20 4.62 14.62
N SER A 90 16.93 4.49 15.00
CA SER A 90 16.45 4.76 16.36
C SER A 90 16.61 3.58 17.33
N ILE A 91 16.80 2.36 16.81
CA ILE A 91 16.96 1.13 17.61
C ILE A 91 18.44 0.93 18.01
N LEU A 92 19.37 1.48 17.23
CA LEU A 92 20.82 1.36 17.44
C LEU A 92 21.40 2.45 18.36
N ARG A 93 20.57 3.31 18.95
CA ARG A 93 20.97 4.29 19.97
C ARG A 93 20.62 3.78 21.36
#